data_AF-A0A9P8AVL0-F1
#
_entry.id   AF-A0A9P8AVL0-F1
#
_cell.length_a   1.000
_cell.length_b   1.000
_cell.length_c   1.000
_cell.angle_alpha   90.00
_cell.angle_beta   90.00
_cell.angle_gamma   90.00
#
_symmetry.space_group_name_H-M   'P 1'
#
loop_
_entity.id
_entity.type
_entity.pdbx_description
1 polymer ?
#
loop_
_entity_poly.entity_id
_entity_poly.type
_entity_poly.pdbx_seq_one_letter_code
_entity_poly.pdbx_strand_id
1 'polypeptide(L)'
;MGAPFSATGIKACHVNTLRVPHPVLQDIPSLFTTMCYYRQVRNIYTRCGHGVTDPDEEIRCNLVNCKFSTTHPRHCRPPACTKTCWQYRQYPQQYSPNINGYCPQCRR
;
A
#
# COMPACT_ATOMS: atom_id res chain seq x y z
N MET A 1 51.62 46.97 -6.61
CA MET A 1 50.29 46.66 -7.18
C MET A 1 49.84 45.38 -6.47
N GLY A 2 49.17 45.40 -5.32
CA GLY A 2 47.85 46.00 -5.04
C GLY A 2 46.80 44.88 -5.18
N ALA A 3 46.47 44.20 -4.08
CA ALA A 3 45.57 43.02 -3.99
C ALA A 3 44.13 43.31 -4.48
N PRO A 4 43.26 42.30 -4.69
CA PRO A 4 42.45 41.84 -3.55
C PRO A 4 41.95 40.36 -3.53
N PHE A 5 41.76 39.87 -2.30
CA PHE A 5 40.61 39.12 -1.72
C PHE A 5 39.92 38.02 -2.58
N SER A 6 39.63 36.83 -2.06
CA SER A 6 38.68 36.71 -0.96
C SER A 6 38.68 35.33 -0.28
N ALA A 7 38.57 35.39 1.03
CA ALA A 7 38.35 34.27 1.93
C ALA A 7 36.86 33.97 2.07
N THR A 8 36.47 32.69 2.10
CA THR A 8 35.31 32.22 2.86
C THR A 8 35.56 30.73 3.13
N GLY A 9 35.81 30.25 4.35
CA GLY A 9 35.27 30.71 5.63
C GLY A 9 34.21 29.71 6.05
N ILE A 10 34.63 28.69 6.80
CA ILE A 10 33.75 27.76 7.50
C ILE A 10 32.87 28.60 8.44
N LYS A 11 31.55 28.53 8.29
CA LYS A 11 30.60 28.95 9.31
C LYS A 11 29.60 27.82 9.55
N ALA A 12 29.88 27.06 10.60
CA ALA A 12 28.86 26.35 11.33
C ALA A 12 27.95 27.39 12.00
N CYS A 13 26.64 27.28 11.75
CA CYS A 13 25.61 27.96 12.51
C CYS A 13 24.77 26.89 13.23
N HIS A 14 25.05 26.73 14.53
CA HIS A 14 24.11 26.36 15.59
C HIS A 14 22.79 27.14 15.38
N VAL A 15 21.55 26.69 15.56
CA VAL A 15 20.79 25.97 16.61
C VAL A 15 19.42 25.68 15.90
N ASN A 16 18.58 24.69 16.17
CA ASN A 16 17.89 24.51 17.43
C ASN A 16 17.07 23.20 17.37
N THR A 17 17.21 22.38 18.40
CA THR A 17 16.42 21.17 18.63
C THR A 17 15.01 21.58 19.01
N LEU A 18 14.07 21.55 18.06
CA LEU A 18 12.64 21.56 18.37
C LEU A 18 12.09 20.15 18.15
N ARG A 19 12.01 19.41 19.26
CA ARG A 19 11.05 18.30 19.42
C ARG A 19 9.65 18.85 19.22
N VAL A 20 8.96 18.37 18.18
CA VAL A 20 7.49 18.37 18.10
C VAL A 20 7.06 17.16 17.26
N PRO A 21 5.87 16.62 17.51
CA PRO A 21 5.65 15.19 17.64
C PRO A 21 5.16 14.58 16.32
N HIS A 22 5.55 13.32 16.06
CA HIS A 22 4.68 12.43 15.29
C HIS A 22 3.31 12.45 15.99
N PRO A 23 2.19 12.64 15.25
CA PRO A 23 1.75 11.58 14.36
C PRO A 23 0.92 12.09 13.17
N VAL A 24 1.45 12.04 11.96
CA VAL A 24 0.60 11.98 10.77
C VAL A 24 1.16 10.91 9.85
N LEU A 25 0.81 9.67 10.18
CA LEU A 25 0.83 8.56 9.23
C LEU A 25 -0.50 8.63 8.47
N GLN A 26 -0.66 9.66 7.64
CA GLN A 26 -1.75 9.75 6.68
C GLN A 26 -1.16 9.65 5.29
N ASP A 27 -1.57 8.58 4.62
CA ASP A 27 -1.51 8.39 3.18
C ASP A 27 -0.11 8.39 2.58
N ILE A 28 0.61 7.28 2.80
CA ILE A 28 1.45 6.76 1.72
C ILE A 28 0.46 6.05 0.78
N PRO A 29 0.01 6.64 -0.34
CA PRO A 29 -0.64 5.85 -1.38
C PRO A 29 0.41 4.86 -1.84
N SER A 30 0.23 3.61 -1.41
CA SER A 30 0.90 2.42 -1.88
C SER A 30 1.28 2.58 -3.35
N LEU A 31 2.54 2.92 -3.62
CA LEU A 31 3.16 2.93 -4.96
C LEU A 31 3.29 1.51 -5.54
N PHE A 32 2.72 0.51 -4.87
CA PHE A 32 2.51 -0.78 -5.50
C PHE A 32 1.47 -0.62 -6.59
N THR A 33 1.90 -0.94 -7.81
CA THR A 33 1.12 -1.18 -9.02
C THR A 33 0.15 -2.36 -8.77
N THR A 34 -0.72 -2.24 -7.78
CA THR A 34 -1.54 -3.34 -7.30
C THR A 34 -2.77 -3.42 -8.17
N MET A 35 -2.82 -4.47 -8.99
CA MET A 35 -3.97 -4.79 -9.84
C MET A 35 -5.20 -5.10 -8.99
N CYS A 36 -6.37 -5.17 -9.61
CA CYS A 36 -7.60 -5.54 -8.92
C CYS A 36 -7.58 -7.06 -8.66
N TYR A 37 -7.84 -7.51 -7.44
CA TYR A 37 -7.82 -8.93 -7.06
C TYR A 37 -8.79 -9.22 -5.92
N TYR A 38 -9.15 -10.50 -5.76
CA TYR A 38 -9.86 -10.97 -4.58
C TYR A 38 -8.86 -11.59 -3.62
N ARG A 39 -9.00 -11.26 -2.33
CA ARG A 39 -8.25 -11.91 -1.26
C ARG A 39 -9.19 -12.65 -0.34
N GLN A 40 -8.75 -13.81 0.11
CA GLN A 40 -9.39 -14.49 1.23
C GLN A 40 -8.57 -14.24 2.48
N VAL A 41 -9.23 -13.75 3.53
CA VAL A 41 -8.59 -13.50 4.82
C VAL A 41 -8.87 -14.67 5.75
N ARG A 42 -7.82 -15.29 6.28
CA ARG A 42 -7.91 -16.33 7.31
C ARG A 42 -7.23 -15.86 8.58
N ASN A 43 -8.01 -15.33 9.50
CA ASN A 43 -7.51 -14.83 10.77
C ASN A 43 -7.09 -15.98 11.69
N ILE A 44 -5.82 -16.02 12.07
CA ILE A 44 -5.28 -17.01 13.01
C ILE A 44 -5.24 -16.40 14.41
N TYR A 45 -6.05 -16.94 15.32
CA TYR A 45 -6.18 -16.44 16.69
C TYR A 45 -5.17 -17.12 17.61
N THR A 46 -4.14 -16.40 18.05
CA THR A 46 -3.00 -17.02 18.75
C THR A 46 -3.30 -17.48 20.17
N ARG A 47 -4.40 -17.02 20.80
CA ARG A 47 -4.79 -17.47 22.16
C ARG A 47 -5.51 -18.81 22.19
N CYS A 48 -6.07 -19.26 21.05
CA CYS A 48 -6.75 -20.55 20.93
C CYS A 48 -6.28 -21.39 19.75
N GLY A 49 -5.40 -20.87 18.90
CA GLY A 49 -4.87 -21.56 17.70
C GLY A 49 -5.88 -21.73 16.56
N HIS A 50 -7.08 -21.16 16.67
CA HIS A 50 -8.13 -21.34 15.66
C HIS A 50 -7.95 -20.37 14.49
N GLY A 51 -8.20 -20.87 13.28
CA GLY A 51 -8.28 -20.06 12.06
C GLY A 51 -9.74 -19.82 11.66
N VAL A 52 -10.14 -18.56 11.52
CA VAL A 52 -11.47 -18.18 11.00
C VAL A 52 -11.30 -17.61 9.60
N THR A 53 -11.99 -18.20 8.63
CA THR A 53 -12.01 -17.71 7.25
C THR A 53 -13.13 -16.70 7.10
N ASP A 54 -12.77 -15.48 6.72
CA ASP A 54 -13.70 -14.42 6.38
C ASP A 54 -14.14 -14.53 4.91
N PRO A 55 -15.29 -13.95 4.53
CA PRO A 55 -15.71 -13.89 3.13
C PRO A 55 -14.67 -13.19 2.26
N ASP A 56 -14.62 -13.57 0.99
CA ASP A 56 -13.69 -13.00 0.02
C ASP A 56 -13.89 -11.49 -0.12
N GLU A 57 -12.80 -10.72 -0.05
CA GLU A 57 -12.80 -9.27 -0.16
C GLU A 57 -12.27 -8.84 -1.53
N GLU A 58 -12.99 -7.93 -2.19
CA GLU A 58 -12.56 -7.31 -3.44
C GLU A 58 -11.59 -6.16 -3.16
N ILE A 59 -10.34 -6.29 -3.59
CA ILE A 59 -9.35 -5.22 -3.57
C ILE A 59 -9.34 -4.52 -4.93
N ARG A 60 -9.77 -3.26 -4.91
CA ARG A 60 -9.83 -2.40 -6.10
C ARG A 60 -8.49 -1.73 -6.37
N CYS A 61 -8.27 -1.46 -7.65
CA CYS A 61 -7.07 -0.85 -8.19
C CYS A 61 -7.40 0.41 -8.99
N ASN A 62 -6.43 1.33 -9.09
CA ASN A 62 -6.56 2.60 -9.82
C ASN A 62 -5.70 2.62 -11.10
N LEU A 63 -5.62 1.48 -11.79
CA LEU A 63 -4.78 1.29 -12.96
C LEU A 63 -5.56 1.44 -14.26
N VAL A 64 -5.09 2.34 -15.13
CA VAL A 64 -5.68 2.61 -16.45
C VAL A 64 -5.64 1.40 -17.38
N ASN A 65 -4.69 0.49 -17.18
CA ASN A 65 -4.54 -0.74 -17.93
C ASN A 65 -5.18 -1.95 -17.22
N CYS A 66 -6.05 -1.77 -16.23
CA CYS A 66 -6.82 -2.87 -15.67
C CYS A 66 -8.28 -2.74 -16.08
N LYS A 67 -8.84 -3.76 -16.77
CA LYS A 67 -10.24 -3.75 -17.23
C LYS A 67 -11.25 -3.57 -16.09
N PHE A 68 -10.88 -3.99 -14.87
CA PHE A 68 -11.74 -3.94 -13.69
C PHE A 68 -11.54 -2.66 -12.85
N SER A 69 -10.57 -1.80 -13.19
CA SER A 69 -10.37 -0.54 -12.50
C SER A 69 -11.45 0.47 -12.86
N THR A 70 -11.84 1.29 -11.89
CA THR A 70 -12.69 2.47 -12.10
C THR A 70 -12.04 3.51 -13.00
N THR A 71 -10.70 3.53 -13.09
CA THR A 71 -9.92 4.46 -13.92
C THR A 71 -9.74 3.97 -15.37
N HIS A 72 -10.28 2.80 -15.71
CA HIS A 72 -10.13 2.23 -17.04
C HIS A 72 -10.80 3.11 -18.11
N PRO A 73 -10.06 3.52 -19.16
CA PRO A 73 -10.60 4.43 -20.16
C PRO A 73 -11.65 3.74 -21.04
N ARG A 74 -12.73 4.48 -21.37
CA ARG A 74 -13.81 4.00 -22.26
C ARG A 74 -13.35 3.69 -23.70
N HIS A 75 -12.17 4.19 -24.07
CA HIS A 75 -11.53 3.94 -25.37
C HIS A 75 -10.59 2.72 -25.36
N CYS A 76 -10.22 2.12 -24.22
CA CYS A 76 -9.54 0.80 -24.20
C CYS A 76 -10.60 -0.27 -24.57
N ARG A 77 -10.71 -0.59 -25.87
CA ARG A 77 -11.62 -1.62 -26.43
C ARG A 77 -10.86 -2.69 -27.22
N PRO A 78 -11.41 -3.92 -27.37
CA PRO A 78 -10.78 -4.96 -28.18
C PRO A 78 -10.60 -4.50 -29.65
N PRO A 79 -9.51 -4.90 -30.34
CA PRO A 79 -8.47 -5.87 -29.95
C PRO A 79 -7.23 -5.25 -29.27
N ALA A 80 -7.13 -3.92 -29.19
CA ALA A 80 -5.98 -3.26 -28.57
C ALA A 80 -5.98 -3.48 -27.04
N CYS A 81 -7.16 -3.36 -26.42
CA CYS A 81 -7.36 -3.64 -25.00
C CYS A 81 -6.87 -5.02 -24.58
N THR A 82 -7.09 -6.03 -25.41
CA THR A 82 -6.71 -7.40 -25.08
C THR A 82 -5.19 -7.64 -25.15
N LYS A 83 -4.42 -6.67 -25.62
CA LYS A 83 -2.94 -6.74 -25.66
C LYS A 83 -2.29 -5.97 -24.52
N THR A 84 -2.92 -4.88 -24.08
CA THR A 84 -2.32 -3.92 -23.14
C THR A 84 -3.00 -3.90 -21.78
N CYS A 85 -4.30 -4.21 -21.72
CA CYS A 85 -5.11 -4.16 -20.51
C CYS A 85 -5.07 -5.57 -19.83
N TRP A 86 -4.87 -5.61 -18.50
CA TRP A 86 -4.94 -6.82 -17.67
C TRP A 86 -6.34 -7.43 -17.72
N GLN A 87 -6.41 -8.69 -18.15
CA GLN A 87 -7.68 -9.38 -18.43
C GLN A 87 -7.99 -10.50 -17.45
N TYR A 88 -6.96 -11.17 -16.91
CA TYR A 88 -7.14 -12.31 -16.03
C TYR A 88 -7.05 -11.91 -14.55
N ARG A 89 -8.00 -12.40 -13.77
CA ARG A 89 -8.02 -12.34 -12.31
C ARG A 89 -6.89 -13.22 -11.77
N GLN A 90 -6.03 -12.68 -10.92
CA GLN A 90 -5.25 -13.52 -10.00
C GLN A 90 -6.25 -14.10 -8.99
N TYR A 91 -6.38 -15.42 -8.97
CA TYR A 91 -7.31 -16.16 -8.12
C TYR A 91 -6.55 -17.14 -7.25
N PRO A 92 -6.93 -17.29 -5.97
CA PRO A 92 -7.10 -16.26 -4.95
C PRO A 92 -5.77 -16.02 -4.23
N GLN A 93 -5.53 -14.81 -3.71
CA GLN A 93 -4.45 -14.63 -2.73
C GLN A 93 -4.97 -14.92 -1.33
N GLN A 94 -4.38 -15.92 -0.66
CA GLN A 94 -4.68 -16.23 0.72
C GLN A 94 -3.80 -15.39 1.64
N TYR A 95 -4.43 -14.57 2.49
CA TYR A 95 -3.76 -13.75 3.49
C TYR A 95 -4.16 -14.25 4.88
N SER A 96 -3.20 -14.62 5.72
CA SER A 96 -3.47 -15.19 7.04
C SER A 96 -2.81 -14.38 8.16
N PRO A 97 -3.42 -13.27 8.61
CA PRO A 97 -2.86 -12.47 9.69
C PRO A 97 -3.02 -13.19 11.04
N ASN A 98 -2.07 -12.95 11.93
CA ASN A 98 -2.12 -13.45 13.30
C ASN A 98 -2.76 -12.39 14.21
N ILE A 99 -3.86 -12.75 14.86
CA ILE A 99 -4.59 -11.91 15.79
C ILE A 99 -4.32 -12.41 17.22
N ASN A 100 -3.78 -11.54 18.08
CA ASN A 100 -3.61 -11.83 19.49
C ASN A 100 -4.94 -11.71 20.25
N GLY A 101 -5.79 -12.72 20.10
CA GLY A 101 -7.10 -12.80 20.74
C GLY A 101 -7.69 -14.21 20.68
N TYR A 102 -8.88 -14.38 21.28
CA TYR A 102 -9.71 -15.57 21.12
C TYR A 102 -10.61 -15.43 19.91
N CYS A 103 -10.86 -16.52 19.19
CA CYS A 103 -11.83 -16.52 18.10
C CYS A 103 -13.27 -16.30 18.63
N PRO A 104 -14.23 -15.90 17.78
CA PRO A 104 -15.62 -15.68 18.18
C PRO A 104 -16.29 -16.89 18.86
N GLN A 105 -15.80 -18.10 18.58
CA GLN A 105 -16.28 -19.34 19.19
C GLN A 105 -15.68 -19.60 20.58
N CYS A 106 -14.41 -19.25 20.82
CA CYS A 106 -13.75 -19.44 22.13
C CYS A 106 -13.93 -18.27 23.11
N ARG A 107 -14.36 -17.10 22.62
CA ARG A 107 -14.68 -15.94 23.45
C ARG A 107 -16.06 -16.06 24.11
N ARG A 108 -16.89 -16.98 23.64
CA ARG A 108 -18.21 -17.27 24.22
C ARG A 108 -18.09 -18.08 25.50
#